data_AF-A0A662LNJ1-F1
#
_entry.id   AF-A0A662LNJ1-F1
#
_cell.length_a   1.000
_cell.length_b   1.000
_cell.length_c   1.000
_cell.angle_alpha   90.00
_cell.angle_beta   90.00
_cell.angle_gamma   90.00
#
_symmetry.space_group_name_H-M   'P 1'
#
loop_
_entity.id
_entity.type
_entity.pdbx_description
1 polymer ?
#
loop_
_entity_poly.entity_id
_entity_poly.type
_entity_poly.pdbx_seq_one_letter_code
_entity_poly.pdbx_strand_id
1 'polypeptide(L)'
;MAIYVKFQTPKEVQDLAYDLVEKARDTGKISKGANEVTKQVERGQAKLVVMAEDISPEEILAHMPVLCEEKNIPYAYVSSKDELGTSAGLHISTAAVAVLNPGKDKTTLETLVKKTSELKEQ
;
A
#
# COMPACT_ATOMS: atom_id res chain seq x y z
N MET A 1 8.55 5.16 -15.65
CA MET A 1 7.59 4.41 -14.83
C MET A 1 8.33 3.21 -14.31
N ALA A 2 8.38 3.02 -13.00
CA ALA A 2 9.08 1.88 -12.41
C ALA A 2 8.42 0.57 -12.87
N ILE A 3 9.20 -0.50 -13.02
CA ILE A 3 8.77 -1.78 -13.64
C ILE A 3 7.57 -2.39 -12.90
N TYR A 4 7.43 -2.12 -11.60
CA TYR A 4 6.37 -2.66 -10.75
C TYR A 4 5.10 -1.80 -10.68
N VAL A 5 5.05 -0.63 -11.32
CA VAL A 5 3.86 0.24 -11.31
C VAL A 5 2.96 -0.16 -12.48
N LYS A 6 1.83 -0.80 -12.18
CA LYS A 6 0.91 -1.36 -13.20
C LYS A 6 -0.16 -0.39 -13.68
N PHE A 7 -0.52 0.59 -12.87
CA PHE A 7 -1.52 1.60 -13.19
C PHE A 7 -1.16 2.91 -12.51
N GLN A 8 -1.63 4.03 -13.08
CA GLN A 8 -1.41 5.35 -12.50
C GLN A 8 -2.46 5.63 -11.43
N THR A 9 -2.02 5.99 -10.22
CA THR A 9 -2.95 6.35 -9.14
C THR A 9 -3.14 7.87 -9.12
N PRO A 10 -4.38 8.39 -9.28
CA PRO A 10 -4.65 9.82 -9.18
C PRO A 10 -4.28 10.37 -7.80
N LYS A 11 -3.82 11.62 -7.74
CA LYS A 11 -3.35 12.24 -6.50
C LYS A 11 -4.36 12.14 -5.35
N GLU A 12 -5.64 12.33 -5.65
CA GLU A 12 -6.73 12.18 -4.66
C GLU A 12 -6.76 10.80 -3.99
N VAL A 13 -6.46 9.73 -4.73
CA VAL A 13 -6.43 8.36 -4.21
C VAL A 13 -5.15 8.12 -3.40
N GLN A 14 -4.05 8.76 -3.78
CA GLN A 14 -2.80 8.71 -3.01
C GLN A 14 -2.93 9.38 -1.65
N ASP A 15 -3.50 10.59 -1.61
CA ASP A 15 -3.72 11.34 -0.37
C ASP A 15 -4.61 10.53 0.60
N LEU A 16 -5.69 9.91 0.08
CA LEU A 16 -6.53 9.00 0.87
C LEU A 16 -5.78 7.77 1.37
N ALA A 17 -4.83 7.24 0.60
CA ALA A 17 -4.02 6.10 1.01
C ALA A 17 -3.06 6.47 2.16
N TYR A 18 -2.43 7.66 2.11
CA TYR A 18 -1.62 8.18 3.21
C TYR A 18 -2.43 8.36 4.49
N ASP A 19 -3.59 9.02 4.40
CA ASP A 19 -4.52 9.21 5.52
C ASP A 19 -4.98 7.87 6.13
N LEU A 20 -5.29 6.88 5.29
CA LEU A 20 -5.68 5.55 5.76
C LEU A 20 -4.53 4.89 6.52
N VAL A 21 -3.29 4.98 6.02
CA VAL A 21 -2.12 4.40 6.68
C VAL A 21 -1.89 5.03 8.06
N GLU A 22 -2.01 6.35 8.17
CA GLU A 22 -1.88 7.08 9.43
C GLU A 22 -2.97 6.65 10.44
N LYS A 23 -4.23 6.63 10.02
CA LYS A 23 -5.33 6.23 10.93
C LYS A 23 -5.30 4.75 11.29
N ALA A 24 -4.91 3.88 10.36
CA ALA A 24 -4.76 2.45 10.59
C ALA A 24 -3.57 2.13 11.50
N ARG A 25 -2.50 2.96 11.48
CA ARG A 25 -1.41 2.88 12.45
C ARG A 25 -1.91 3.11 13.87
N ASP A 26 -2.73 4.14 14.08
CA ASP A 26 -3.13 4.57 15.43
C ASP A 26 -4.30 3.75 15.99
N THR A 27 -5.27 3.40 15.15
CA THR A 27 -6.52 2.74 15.59
C THR A 27 -6.60 1.26 15.23
N GLY A 28 -5.61 0.76 14.47
CA GLY A 28 -5.65 -0.56 13.87
C GLY A 28 -4.30 -1.28 13.97
N LYS A 29 -3.90 -1.93 12.88
CA LYS A 29 -2.64 -2.66 12.79
C LYS A 29 -2.10 -2.59 11.37
N ILE A 30 -0.85 -2.14 11.25
CA ILE A 30 -0.11 -2.08 9.98
C ILE A 30 1.21 -2.84 10.09
N SER A 31 1.70 -3.37 8.97
CA SER A 31 3.04 -3.90 8.79
C SER A 31 3.81 -3.01 7.84
N LYS A 32 5.11 -2.81 8.11
CA LYS A 32 5.92 -1.77 7.48
C LYS A 32 7.19 -2.40 6.88
N GLY A 33 7.57 -1.94 5.70
CA GLY A 33 8.76 -2.43 4.98
C GLY A 33 8.46 -3.67 4.13
N ALA A 34 9.17 -3.76 3.00
CA ALA A 34 8.90 -4.77 1.96
C ALA A 34 8.87 -6.21 2.51
N ASN A 35 9.88 -6.62 3.28
CA ASN A 35 9.96 -8.00 3.80
C ASN A 35 8.77 -8.38 4.70
N GLU A 36 8.34 -7.49 5.59
CA GLU A 36 7.21 -7.78 6.47
C GLU A 36 5.90 -7.74 5.68
N VAL A 37 5.75 -6.80 4.74
CA VAL A 37 4.60 -6.75 3.85
C VAL A 37 4.47 -8.06 3.07
N THR A 38 5.54 -8.55 2.45
CA THR A 38 5.55 -9.83 1.71
C THR A 38 5.02 -10.97 2.57
N LYS A 39 5.49 -11.12 3.81
CA LYS A 39 5.00 -12.15 4.74
C LYS A 39 3.51 -12.03 5.03
N GLN A 40 2.98 -10.82 5.18
CA GLN A 40 1.57 -10.61 5.47
C GLN A 40 0.67 -10.90 4.27
N VAL A 41 1.16 -10.60 3.08
CA VAL A 41 0.48 -10.92 1.81
C VAL A 41 0.48 -12.44 1.59
N GLU A 42 1.62 -13.11 1.78
CA GLU A 42 1.73 -14.58 1.67
C GLU A 42 0.77 -15.30 2.62
N ARG A 43 0.64 -14.80 3.85
CA ARG A 43 -0.26 -15.31 4.89
C ARG A 43 -1.73 -14.93 4.70
N GLY A 44 -2.06 -14.10 3.71
CA GLY A 44 -3.43 -13.63 3.47
C GLY A 44 -3.99 -12.74 4.57
N GLN A 45 -3.13 -12.12 5.39
CA GLN A 45 -3.55 -11.26 6.51
C GLN A 45 -3.67 -9.79 6.09
N ALA A 46 -3.00 -9.40 5.00
CA ALA A 46 -3.11 -8.05 4.46
C ALA A 46 -4.49 -7.80 3.84
N LYS A 47 -5.10 -6.66 4.20
CA LYS A 47 -6.37 -6.17 3.63
C LYS A 47 -6.15 -5.18 2.50
N LEU A 48 -5.04 -4.44 2.54
CA LEU A 48 -4.60 -3.51 1.52
C LEU A 48 -3.08 -3.40 1.59
N VAL A 49 -2.41 -3.28 0.45
CA VAL A 49 -0.98 -2.97 0.35
C VAL A 49 -0.77 -1.63 -0.33
N VAL A 50 0.01 -0.74 0.28
CA VAL A 50 0.40 0.55 -0.29
C VAL A 50 1.88 0.51 -0.63
N MET A 51 2.23 0.84 -1.87
CA MET A 51 3.61 0.80 -2.40
C MET A 51 4.04 2.19 -2.86
N ALA A 52 5.26 2.59 -2.53
CA ALA A 52 5.83 3.82 -3.05
C ALA A 52 6.36 3.64 -4.49
N GLU A 53 6.30 4.68 -5.32
CA GLU A 53 6.75 4.68 -6.73
C GLU A 53 8.22 5.09 -6.89
N ASP A 54 8.81 5.77 -5.92
CA ASP A 54 10.19 6.33 -5.94
C ASP A 54 11.24 5.41 -5.28
N ILE A 55 11.03 4.09 -5.42
CA ILE A 55 11.93 3.07 -4.87
C ILE A 55 13.07 2.77 -5.83
N SER A 56 14.28 2.90 -5.29
CA SER A 56 15.51 2.49 -5.92
C SER A 56 16.32 1.70 -4.89
N PRO A 57 16.72 0.44 -5.18
CA PRO A 57 16.47 -0.34 -6.39
C PRO A 57 15.01 -0.84 -6.56
N GLU A 58 14.49 -0.87 -7.79
CA GLU A 58 13.10 -1.26 -8.11
C GLU A 58 12.80 -2.74 -7.81
N GLU A 59 13.85 -3.57 -7.79
CA GLU A 59 13.82 -5.01 -7.51
C GLU A 59 13.20 -5.33 -6.14
N ILE A 60 13.24 -4.38 -5.20
CA ILE A 60 12.64 -4.52 -3.87
C ILE A 60 11.13 -4.77 -3.97
N LEU A 61 10.45 -4.13 -4.92
CA LEU A 61 8.99 -4.22 -5.08
C LEU A 61 8.55 -4.93 -6.37
N ALA A 62 9.47 -5.32 -7.24
CA ALA A 62 9.18 -6.00 -8.52
C ALA A 62 8.19 -7.17 -8.40
N HIS A 63 8.29 -7.97 -7.33
CA HIS A 63 7.43 -9.13 -7.09
C HIS A 63 6.09 -8.80 -6.40
N MET A 64 5.98 -7.62 -5.79
CA MET A 64 4.87 -7.30 -4.89
C MET A 64 3.51 -7.21 -5.60
N PRO A 65 3.36 -6.54 -6.77
CA PRO A 65 2.08 -6.48 -7.46
C PRO A 65 1.58 -7.85 -7.93
N VAL A 66 2.49 -8.71 -8.42
CA VAL A 66 2.16 -10.08 -8.86
C VAL A 66 1.68 -10.91 -7.67
N LEU A 67 2.40 -10.85 -6.54
CA LEU A 67 2.02 -11.56 -5.33
C LEU A 67 0.65 -11.10 -4.78
N CYS A 68 0.38 -9.79 -4.81
CA CYS A 68 -0.91 -9.26 -4.40
C CYS A 68 -2.04 -9.76 -5.30
N GLU A 69 -1.81 -9.88 -6.61
CA GLU A 69 -2.79 -10.42 -7.57
C GLU A 69 -3.09 -11.90 -7.34
N GLU A 70 -2.05 -12.72 -7.17
CA GLU A 70 -2.21 -14.16 -6.87
C GLU A 70 -3.01 -14.40 -5.59
N LYS A 71 -2.83 -13.53 -4.59
CA LYS A 71 -3.54 -13.61 -3.31
C LYS A 71 -4.87 -12.85 -3.28
N ASN A 72 -5.28 -12.22 -4.38
CA ASN A 72 -6.47 -11.36 -4.46
C ASN A 72 -6.48 -10.25 -3.38
N ILE A 73 -5.32 -9.69 -3.09
CA ILE A 73 -5.16 -8.59 -2.14
C ILE A 73 -5.09 -7.28 -2.93
N PRO A 74 -5.97 -6.30 -2.63
CA PRO A 74 -5.93 -5.02 -3.31
C PRO A 74 -4.67 -4.24 -2.93
N TYR A 75 -4.17 -3.45 -3.88
CA TYR A 75 -3.01 -2.61 -3.67
C TYR A 75 -3.18 -1.22 -4.30
N ALA A 76 -2.42 -0.25 -3.80
CA ALA A 76 -2.39 1.13 -4.27
C ALA A 76 -0.92 1.61 -4.38
N TYR A 77 -0.69 2.59 -5.26
CA TYR A 77 0.60 3.25 -5.39
C TYR A 77 0.55 4.67 -4.83
N VAL A 78 1.66 5.11 -4.26
CA VAL A 78 1.85 6.47 -3.77
C VAL A 78 3.18 7.03 -4.25
N SER A 79 3.27 8.33 -4.52
CA SER A 79 4.44 8.89 -5.19
C SER A 79 5.71 8.92 -4.34
N SER A 80 5.61 9.08 -3.00
CA SER A 80 6.78 9.21 -2.12
C SER A 80 6.85 8.15 -1.02
N LYS A 81 8.01 7.49 -0.92
CA LYS A 81 8.40 6.59 0.18
C LYS A 81 8.64 7.29 1.51
N ASP A 82 9.02 8.57 1.48
CA ASP A 82 9.29 9.37 2.67
C ASP A 82 7.97 9.76 3.35
N GLU A 83 6.99 10.20 2.55
CA GLU A 83 5.62 10.45 3.01
C GLU A 83 4.95 9.17 3.50
N LEU A 84 5.18 8.04 2.82
CA LEU A 84 4.67 6.73 3.25
C LEU A 84 5.28 6.31 4.60
N GLY A 85 6.58 6.54 4.77
CA GLY A 85 7.28 6.29 6.04
C GLY A 85 6.71 7.14 7.17
N THR A 86 6.53 8.43 6.92
CA THR A 86 5.96 9.39 7.87
C THR A 86 4.53 9.01 8.28
N SER A 87 3.68 8.70 7.31
CA SER A 87 2.28 8.25 7.54
C SER A 87 2.25 6.94 8.35
N ALA A 88 3.20 6.03 8.08
CA ALA A 88 3.36 4.80 8.85
C ALA A 88 3.99 5.01 10.24
N GLY A 89 4.39 6.24 10.60
CA GLY A 89 5.01 6.56 11.88
C GLY A 89 6.47 6.19 12.01
N LEU A 90 7.21 6.23 10.91
CA LEU A 90 8.64 5.98 10.87
C LEU A 90 9.36 7.31 10.64
N HIS A 91 10.54 7.46 11.24
CA HIS A 91 11.47 8.57 10.96
C HIS A 91 12.33 8.32 9.70
N ILE A 92 12.04 7.24 8.97
CA ILE A 92 12.76 6.80 7.78
C ILE A 92 11.76 6.45 6.68
N SER A 93 12.21 6.52 5.43
CA SER A 93 11.46 6.07 4.26
C SER A 93 11.01 4.61 4.38
N THR A 94 9.86 4.26 3.79
CA THR A 94 9.44 2.87 3.66
C THR A 94 8.96 2.54 2.25
N ALA A 95 9.35 1.36 1.74
CA ALA A 95 9.00 0.95 0.39
C ALA A 95 7.53 0.52 0.26
N ALA A 96 7.01 -0.17 1.28
CA ALA A 96 5.65 -0.68 1.28
C ALA A 96 5.09 -0.75 2.69
N VAL A 97 3.77 -0.63 2.78
CA VAL A 97 2.99 -0.78 4.01
C VAL A 97 1.80 -1.68 3.73
N ALA A 98 1.55 -2.63 4.62
CA ALA A 98 0.35 -3.48 4.58
C ALA A 98 -0.59 -3.08 5.71
N VAL A 99 -1.84 -2.81 5.38
CA VAL A 99 -2.91 -2.62 6.36
C VAL A 99 -3.47 -4.00 6.72
N LEU A 100 -3.28 -4.44 7.96
CA LEU A 100 -3.82 -5.71 8.46
C LEU A 100 -5.18 -5.51 9.11
N ASN A 101 -5.32 -4.41 9.85
CA ASN A 101 -6.57 -3.98 10.44
C ASN A 101 -6.71 -2.47 10.24
N PRO A 102 -7.73 -1.99 9.50
CA PRO A 102 -7.97 -0.56 9.29
C PRO A 102 -8.49 0.18 10.53
N GLY A 103 -8.78 -0.54 11.63
CA GLY A 103 -9.26 0.08 12.87
C GLY A 103 -10.65 0.71 12.67
N LYS A 104 -10.75 2.01 12.95
CA LYS A 104 -12.01 2.78 12.84
C LYS A 104 -12.36 3.16 11.40
N ASP A 105 -11.40 3.19 10.48
CA ASP A 105 -11.58 3.70 9.11
C ASP A 105 -11.79 2.58 8.07
N LYS A 106 -12.76 1.68 8.35
CA LYS A 106 -13.14 0.63 7.39
C LYS A 106 -13.74 1.19 6.10
N THR A 107 -14.51 2.27 6.20
CA THR A 107 -15.18 2.92 5.05
C THR A 107 -14.17 3.47 4.04
N THR A 108 -13.08 4.06 4.51
CA THR A 108 -12.01 4.60 3.67
C THR A 108 -11.29 3.47 2.92
N LEU A 109 -11.03 2.35 3.60
CA LEU A 109 -10.45 1.16 2.97
C LEU A 109 -11.35 0.61 1.86
N GLU A 110 -12.65 0.46 2.11
CA GLU A 110 -13.60 -0.01 1.07
C GLU A 110 -13.67 0.93 -0.14
N THR A 111 -13.62 2.25 0.12
CA THR A 111 -13.61 3.26 -0.94
C THR A 111 -12.33 3.16 -1.78
N LEU A 112 -11.18 3.01 -1.14
CA LEU A 112 -9.89 2.83 -1.82
C LEU A 112 -9.88 1.57 -2.66
N VAL A 113 -10.36 0.43 -2.13
CA VAL A 113 -10.42 -0.85 -2.85
C VAL A 113 -11.29 -0.75 -4.11
N LYS A 114 -12.41 -0.04 -4.05
CA LYS A 114 -13.27 0.20 -5.23
C LYS A 114 -12.53 1.02 -6.27
N LYS A 115 -11.95 2.16 -5.87
CA LYS A 115 -11.21 3.05 -6.77
C LYS A 115 -9.99 2.36 -7.40
N THR A 116 -9.22 1.58 -6.65
CA THR A 116 -8.06 0.86 -7.20
C THR A 116 -8.46 -0.27 -8.13
N SER A 117 -9.60 -0.92 -7.89
CA SER A 117 -10.14 -1.91 -8.83
C SER A 117 -10.51 -1.27 -10.17
N GLU A 118 -11.20 -0.13 -10.15
CA GLU A 118 -11.58 0.63 -11.36
C GLU A 118 -10.35 1.10 -12.16
N LEU A 119 -9.29 1.54 -11.47
CA LEU A 119 -8.04 1.99 -12.11
C LEU A 119 -7.22 0.84 -12.70
N LYS A 120 -7.41 -0.39 -12.23
CA LYS A 120 -6.73 -1.57 -12.75
C LYS A 120 -7.39 -2.12 -14.01
N GLU A 121 -8.70 -1.86 -14.19
CA GLU A 121 -9.46 -2.29 -15.37
C GLU A 121 -9.36 -1.31 -16.57
N GLN A 122 -8.78 -0.11 -16.35
CA GLN A 122 -8.51 0.90 -17.38
C GLN A 122 -7.12 0.73 -17.99
#